data_AF-A0A379VV86-F1
#
_entry.id   AF-A0A379VV86-F1
#
_cell.length_a   1.000
_cell.length_b   1.000
_cell.length_c   1.000
_cell.angle_alpha   90.00
_cell.angle_beta   90.00
_cell.angle_gamma   90.00
#
_symmetry.space_group_name_H-M   'P 1'
#
loop_
_entity.id
_entity.type
_entity.pdbx_description
1 polymer ?
#
loop_
_entity_poly.entity_id
_entity_poly.type
_entity_poly.pdbx_seq_one_letter_code
_entity_poly.pdbx_strand_id
1 'polypeptide(L)'
;MYVLGVADATEGKTWCGYGQVDSITINHTVLAWLDRYSVKKPDARASVLIEEALVKNFPCQGTEPSVKIASRSSPVLSLTPDALNLSGNDFFKFWVSGNQLDKLRAGIYLLGVEDATEKKLWCGYDLFKTLTLNEIVYVFLKNKTHKELNSRAAELIMDKLIKYSCDTGVKK
;
A
#
# COMPACT_ATOMS: atom_id res chain seq x y z
N MET A 1 -6.57 -7.87 1.31
CA MET A 1 -5.15 -7.57 1.00
C MET A 1 -4.98 -6.35 0.12
N TYR A 2 -5.72 -6.24 -0.99
CA TYR A 2 -5.60 -5.09 -1.90
C TYR A 2 -5.90 -3.76 -1.20
N VAL A 3 -7.05 -3.68 -0.52
CA VAL A 3 -7.46 -2.51 0.28
C VAL A 3 -6.39 -2.14 1.31
N LEU A 4 -5.79 -3.14 1.97
CA LEU A 4 -4.69 -2.93 2.92
C LEU A 4 -3.47 -2.26 2.25
N GLY A 5 -3.09 -2.71 1.05
CA GLY A 5 -1.99 -2.10 0.29
C GLY A 5 -2.28 -0.65 -0.10
N VAL A 6 -3.50 -0.37 -0.57
CA VAL A 6 -3.94 1.00 -0.89
C VAL A 6 -3.92 1.87 0.37
N ALA A 7 -4.50 1.38 1.46
CA ALA A 7 -4.58 2.06 2.75
C ALA A 7 -3.18 2.37 3.30
N ASP A 8 -2.26 1.39 3.35
CA ASP A 8 -0.89 1.59 3.83
C ASP A 8 -0.11 2.62 2.98
N ALA A 9 -0.38 2.66 1.66
CA ALA A 9 0.27 3.59 0.74
C ALA A 9 -0.19 5.05 0.94
N THR A 10 -1.48 5.26 1.22
CA THR A 10 -2.11 6.59 1.27
C THR A 10 -2.29 7.12 2.69
N GLU A 11 -2.21 6.27 3.71
CA GLU A 11 -2.30 6.64 5.12
C GLU A 11 -1.18 7.60 5.52
N GLY A 12 -1.56 8.66 6.24
CA GLY A 12 -0.67 9.75 6.66
C GLY A 12 -0.36 10.75 5.53
N LYS A 13 -0.92 10.56 4.33
CA LYS A 13 -0.74 11.45 3.17
C LYS A 13 -2.05 12.12 2.77
N THR A 14 -3.06 11.32 2.43
CA THR A 14 -4.36 11.83 1.94
C THR A 14 -5.48 11.59 2.94
N TRP A 15 -5.34 10.56 3.78
CA TRP A 15 -6.23 10.25 4.89
C TRP A 15 -5.41 9.80 6.09
N CYS A 16 -6.00 9.88 7.28
CA CYS A 16 -5.34 9.55 8.54
C CYS A 16 -6.32 8.82 9.44
N GLY A 17 -6.18 7.51 9.59
CA GLY A 17 -7.06 6.71 10.43
C GLY A 17 -6.38 5.59 11.22
N TYR A 18 -5.09 5.31 10.99
CA TYR A 18 -4.41 4.24 11.72
C TYR A 18 -4.28 4.59 13.20
N GLY A 19 -4.68 3.64 14.05
CA GLY A 19 -4.72 3.81 15.51
C GLY A 19 -5.92 4.62 16.01
N GLN A 20 -6.71 5.24 15.13
CA GLN A 20 -7.93 5.99 15.48
C GLN A 20 -9.21 5.25 15.07
N VAL A 21 -9.13 4.49 13.97
CA VAL A 21 -10.25 3.73 13.41
C VAL A 21 -9.84 2.27 13.30
N ASP A 22 -10.72 1.37 13.75
CA ASP A 22 -10.48 -0.07 13.64
C ASP A 22 -10.59 -0.55 12.18
N SER A 23 -9.91 -1.66 11.89
CA SER A 23 -9.84 -2.20 10.52
C SER A 23 -11.19 -2.66 9.98
N ILE A 24 -12.13 -3.08 10.84
CA ILE A 24 -13.46 -3.50 10.43
C ILE A 24 -14.25 -2.29 9.93
N THR A 25 -14.20 -1.18 10.68
CA THR A 25 -14.82 0.08 10.28
C THR A 25 -14.24 0.62 8.97
N ILE A 26 -12.91 0.56 8.79
CA ILE A 26 -12.27 0.92 7.51
C ILE A 26 -12.80 0.04 6.38
N ASN A 27 -12.80 -1.28 6.54
CA ASN A 27 -13.24 -2.21 5.51
C ASN A 27 -14.72 -2.02 5.15
N HIS A 28 -15.61 -1.90 6.14
CA HIS A 28 -17.04 -1.64 5.91
C HIS A 28 -17.28 -0.32 5.18
N THR A 29 -16.53 0.73 5.54
CA THR A 29 -16.64 2.05 4.89
C THR A 29 -16.25 1.97 3.41
N VAL A 30 -15.13 1.29 3.12
CA VAL A 30 -14.67 1.06 1.74
C VAL A 30 -15.67 0.23 0.94
N LEU A 31 -16.21 -0.84 1.51
CA LEU A 31 -17.22 -1.67 0.84
C LEU A 31 -18.48 -0.88 0.50
N ALA A 32 -19.03 -0.14 1.46
CA ALA A 32 -20.21 0.69 1.24
C ALA A 32 -19.99 1.78 0.18
N TRP A 33 -18.77 2.30 0.07
CA TRP A 33 -18.39 3.24 -0.98
C TRP A 33 -18.34 2.56 -2.35
N LEU A 34 -17.67 1.42 -2.45
CA LEU A 34 -17.56 0.66 -3.70
C LEU A 34 -18.94 0.23 -4.23
N ASP A 35 -19.85 -0.21 -3.36
CA ASP A 35 -21.23 -0.56 -3.74
C ASP A 35 -21.97 0.61 -4.38
N ARG A 36 -21.71 1.85 -3.92
CA ARG A 36 -22.36 3.05 -4.45
C ARG A 36 -21.73 3.62 -5.72
N TYR A 37 -20.41 3.52 -5.85
CA TYR A 37 -19.65 4.31 -6.83
C TYR A 37 -18.98 3.49 -7.91
N SER A 38 -18.78 2.17 -7.73
CA SER A 38 -18.18 1.31 -8.77
C SER A 38 -18.95 1.35 -10.09
N VAL A 39 -20.29 1.30 -10.02
CA VAL A 39 -21.15 1.38 -11.21
C VAL A 39 -21.20 2.79 -11.83
N LYS A 40 -20.88 3.83 -11.06
CA LYS A 40 -20.91 5.24 -11.53
C LYS A 40 -19.59 5.68 -12.14
N LYS A 41 -18.49 5.02 -11.78
CA LYS A 41 -17.13 5.29 -12.25
C LYS A 41 -16.47 3.97 -12.70
N PRO A 42 -17.01 3.30 -13.73
CA PRO A 42 -16.54 1.95 -14.12
C PRO A 42 -15.09 1.93 -14.61
N ASP A 43 -14.62 3.04 -15.17
CA ASP A 43 -13.24 3.17 -15.68
C ASP A 43 -12.25 3.66 -14.62
N ALA A 44 -12.72 3.97 -13.41
CA ALA A 44 -11.83 4.35 -12.32
C ALA A 44 -11.10 3.13 -11.76
N ARG A 45 -9.81 3.29 -11.48
CA ARG A 45 -9.03 2.29 -10.75
C ARG A 45 -9.66 2.03 -9.38
N ALA A 46 -9.63 0.77 -8.95
CA ALA A 46 -10.12 0.40 -7.63
C ALA A 46 -9.39 1.17 -6.52
N SER A 47 -8.08 1.41 -6.66
CA SER A 47 -7.31 2.20 -5.69
C SER A 47 -7.83 3.62 -5.52
N VAL A 48 -8.29 4.25 -6.61
CA VAL A 48 -8.84 5.60 -6.60
C VAL A 48 -10.16 5.63 -5.83
N LEU A 49 -11.06 4.68 -6.09
CA LEU A 49 -12.33 4.61 -5.35
C LEU A 49 -12.12 4.29 -3.86
N ILE A 50 -11.17 3.42 -3.54
CA ILE A 50 -10.81 3.11 -2.15
C ILE A 50 -10.24 4.34 -1.45
N GLU A 51 -9.29 5.04 -2.06
CA GLU A 51 -8.71 6.25 -1.49
C GLU A 51 -9.76 7.35 -1.32
N GLU A 52 -10.64 7.58 -2.31
CA GLU A 52 -11.76 8.52 -2.17
C GLU A 52 -12.63 8.20 -0.95
N ALA A 53 -12.94 6.92 -0.71
CA ALA A 53 -13.69 6.49 0.47
C ALA A 53 -12.97 6.85 1.77
N LEU A 54 -11.66 6.57 1.84
CA LEU A 54 -10.84 6.83 3.02
C LEU A 54 -10.71 8.33 3.29
N VAL A 55 -10.40 9.13 2.27
CA VAL A 55 -10.30 10.60 2.36
C VAL A 55 -11.62 11.21 2.81
N LYS A 56 -12.75 10.72 2.28
CA LYS A 56 -14.07 11.28 2.59
C LYS A 56 -14.49 11.05 4.04
N ASN A 57 -14.14 9.89 4.60
CA ASN A 57 -14.62 9.47 5.93
C ASN A 57 -13.57 9.70 7.03
N PHE A 58 -12.29 9.69 6.69
CA PHE A 58 -11.16 9.77 7.63
C PHE A 58 -10.10 10.79 7.18
N PRO A 59 -10.48 12.05 6.88
CA PRO A 59 -9.53 13.05 6.40
C PRO A 59 -8.49 13.38 7.47
N CYS A 60 -7.25 13.64 7.06
CA CYS A 60 -6.24 14.17 7.97
C CYS A 60 -6.66 15.55 8.50
N GLN A 61 -6.83 15.68 9.82
CA GLN A 61 -7.04 16.99 10.46
C GLN A 61 -5.68 17.69 10.56
N GLY A 62 -5.58 18.93 10.09
CA GLY A 62 -4.34 19.67 9.79
C GLY A 62 -3.40 20.04 10.95
N THR A 63 -3.21 19.16 11.91
CA THR A 63 -2.11 19.20 12.90
C THR A 63 -1.30 17.93 12.77
N GLU A 64 0.01 18.09 12.69
CA GLU A 64 1.02 17.10 12.29
C GLU A 64 0.76 15.64 12.71
N PRO A 65 1.22 14.66 11.89
CA PRO A 65 1.20 13.25 12.24
C PRO A 65 2.19 12.97 13.39
N SER A 66 1.79 13.32 14.60
CA SER A 66 2.55 13.10 15.84
C SER A 66 2.08 11.85 16.59
N VAL A 67 1.25 11.02 15.95
CA VAL A 67 1.13 9.63 16.38
C VAL A 67 2.24 8.87 15.67
N LYS A 68 3.38 8.71 16.35
CA LYS A 68 4.27 7.57 16.07
C LYS A 68 3.39 6.35 16.16
N ILE A 69 2.92 5.84 15.02
CA ILE A 69 2.12 4.63 14.96
C ILE A 69 2.98 3.59 15.66
N ALA A 70 2.54 3.17 16.85
CA ALA A 70 3.30 2.27 17.68
C ALA A 70 3.67 1.08 16.79
N SER A 71 4.97 0.86 16.61
CA SER A 71 5.44 -0.32 15.89
C SER A 71 4.77 -1.50 16.55
N ARG A 72 3.99 -2.25 15.77
CA ARG A 72 3.40 -3.51 16.25
C ARG A 72 4.60 -4.37 16.66
N SER A 73 4.81 -4.56 17.96
CA SER A 73 5.97 -5.26 18.51
C SER A 73 5.85 -6.78 18.34
N SER A 74 4.64 -7.26 18.04
CA SER A 74 4.36 -8.67 17.82
C SER A 74 4.41 -9.00 16.33
N PRO A 75 5.17 -10.03 15.93
CA PRO A 75 5.23 -10.48 14.54
C PRO A 75 3.84 -10.83 14.02
N VAL A 76 3.56 -10.47 12.76
CA VAL A 76 2.32 -10.90 12.12
C VAL A 76 2.44 -12.41 11.84
N LEU A 77 1.52 -13.20 12.43
CA LEU A 77 1.50 -14.66 12.27
C LEU A 77 0.95 -15.09 10.90
N SER A 78 0.01 -14.32 10.35
CA SER A 78 -0.53 -14.53 9.01
C SER A 78 -0.93 -13.19 8.41
N LEU A 79 -0.74 -13.03 7.11
CA LEU A 79 -1.09 -11.81 6.42
C LEU A 79 -2.62 -11.76 6.21
N THR A 80 -3.30 -10.88 6.95
CA THR A 80 -4.75 -10.66 6.90
C THR A 80 -5.05 -9.22 6.48
N PRO A 81 -6.29 -8.90 6.04
CA PRO A 81 -6.69 -7.52 5.76
C PRO A 81 -6.52 -6.55 6.95
N ASP A 82 -6.52 -7.06 8.19
CA ASP A 82 -6.40 -6.27 9.42
C ASP A 82 -4.94 -6.02 9.85
N ALA A 83 -3.97 -6.46 9.04
CA ALA A 83 -2.55 -6.21 9.25
C ALA A 83 -2.17 -4.77 8.87
N LEU A 84 -2.94 -3.77 9.32
CA LEU A 84 -2.68 -2.35 9.11
C LEU A 84 -1.25 -1.98 9.54
N ASN A 85 -0.64 -1.04 8.81
CA ASN A 85 0.73 -0.59 9.04
C ASN A 85 1.73 -1.76 8.96
N LEU A 86 1.62 -2.57 7.90
CA LEU A 86 2.41 -3.78 7.71
C LEU A 86 3.90 -3.41 7.63
N SER A 87 4.74 -4.03 8.47
CA SER A 87 6.18 -3.78 8.43
C SER A 87 6.82 -4.36 7.17
N GLY A 88 7.92 -3.77 6.71
CA GLY A 88 8.74 -4.33 5.63
C GLY A 88 9.24 -5.74 5.93
N ASN A 89 9.56 -6.04 7.19
CA ASN A 89 9.98 -7.38 7.62
C ASN A 89 8.86 -8.41 7.45
N ASP A 90 7.64 -8.10 7.94
CA ASP A 90 6.50 -9.01 7.81
C ASP A 90 6.11 -9.19 6.33
N PHE A 91 6.03 -8.09 5.58
CA PHE A 91 5.75 -8.15 4.14
C PHE A 91 6.76 -9.04 3.41
N PHE A 92 8.07 -8.77 3.58
CA PHE A 92 9.11 -9.50 2.88
C PHE A 92 9.10 -10.99 3.26
N LYS A 93 8.91 -11.32 4.55
CA LYS A 93 8.76 -12.69 5.04
C LYS A 93 7.63 -13.44 4.32
N PHE A 94 6.44 -12.85 4.21
CA PHE A 94 5.31 -13.50 3.53
C PHE A 94 5.51 -13.58 2.02
N TRP A 95 6.11 -12.56 1.41
CA TRP A 95 6.30 -12.50 -0.04
C TRP A 95 7.30 -13.53 -0.57
N VAL A 96 8.35 -13.82 0.20
CA VAL A 96 9.35 -14.85 -0.16
C VAL A 96 9.05 -16.22 0.46
N SER A 97 7.90 -16.38 1.10
CA SER A 97 7.47 -17.64 1.73
C SER A 97 7.35 -18.77 0.70
N GLY A 98 7.69 -19.99 1.13
CA GLY A 98 7.38 -21.22 0.37
C GLY A 98 5.87 -21.53 0.33
N ASN A 99 5.08 -20.91 1.20
CA ASN A 99 3.62 -21.03 1.21
C ASN A 99 3.01 -20.16 0.10
N GLN A 100 2.30 -20.79 -0.85
CA GLN A 100 1.72 -20.10 -2.00
C GLN A 100 0.63 -19.08 -1.62
N LEU A 101 -0.14 -19.35 -0.56
CA LEU A 101 -1.19 -18.43 -0.11
C LEU A 101 -0.60 -17.16 0.51
N ASP A 102 0.46 -17.29 1.30
CA ASP A 102 1.17 -16.14 1.87
C ASP A 102 1.77 -15.28 0.76
N LYS A 103 2.46 -15.92 -0.20
CA LYS A 103 3.04 -15.26 -1.36
C LYS A 103 1.99 -14.53 -2.19
N LEU A 104 0.85 -15.17 -2.45
CA LEU A 104 -0.28 -14.57 -3.16
C LEU A 104 -0.84 -13.36 -2.40
N ARG A 105 -1.06 -13.48 -1.09
CA ARG A 105 -1.59 -12.39 -0.27
C ARG A 105 -0.64 -11.19 -0.23
N ALA A 106 0.66 -11.43 -0.12
CA ALA A 106 1.68 -10.39 -0.19
C ALA A 106 1.73 -9.74 -1.58
N GLY A 107 1.60 -10.54 -2.65
CA GLY A 107 1.49 -10.02 -4.02
C GLY A 107 0.27 -9.13 -4.24
N ILE A 108 -0.89 -9.49 -3.68
CA ILE A 108 -2.11 -8.67 -3.75
C ILE A 108 -1.96 -7.37 -2.94
N TYR A 109 -1.25 -7.42 -1.80
CA TYR A 109 -0.89 -6.20 -1.05
C TYR A 109 0.00 -5.29 -1.89
N LEU A 110 1.07 -5.83 -2.51
CA LEU A 110 1.98 -5.07 -3.38
C LEU A 110 1.20 -4.40 -4.53
N LEU A 111 0.32 -5.14 -5.20
CA LEU A 111 -0.53 -4.61 -6.26
C LEU A 111 -1.39 -3.42 -5.78
N GLY A 112 -1.91 -3.47 -4.55
CA GLY A 112 -2.65 -2.36 -3.96
C GLY A 112 -1.79 -1.11 -3.75
N VAL A 113 -0.54 -1.29 -3.29
CA VAL A 113 0.43 -0.19 -3.16
C VAL A 113 0.77 0.41 -4.53
N GLU A 114 1.06 -0.43 -5.50
CA GLU A 114 1.41 -0.01 -6.86
C GLU A 114 0.23 0.75 -7.51
N ASP A 115 -0.99 0.21 -7.48
CA ASP A 115 -2.14 0.84 -8.12
C ASP A 115 -2.56 2.16 -7.46
N ALA A 116 -2.31 2.31 -6.15
CA ALA A 116 -2.57 3.56 -5.42
C ALA A 116 -1.58 4.68 -5.76
N THR A 117 -0.38 4.33 -6.21
CA THR A 117 0.76 5.26 -6.32
C THR A 117 1.23 5.49 -7.75
N GLU A 118 0.94 4.57 -8.67
CA GLU A 118 1.24 4.71 -10.09
C GLU A 118 0.42 5.85 -10.72
N LYS A 119 1.04 6.58 -11.67
CA LYS A 119 0.57 7.86 -12.25
C LYS A 119 0.46 9.03 -11.26
N LYS A 120 0.80 8.83 -9.98
CA LYS A 120 0.89 9.90 -8.97
C LYS A 120 2.33 10.18 -8.55
N LEU A 121 3.05 9.13 -8.15
CA LEU A 121 4.43 9.22 -7.63
C LEU A 121 5.45 8.63 -8.60
N TRP A 122 5.03 7.66 -9.41
CA TRP A 122 5.86 6.97 -10.38
C TRP A 122 5.01 6.52 -11.55
N CYS A 123 5.62 6.28 -12.71
CA CYS A 123 4.95 5.76 -13.88
C CYS A 123 5.72 4.56 -14.40
N GLY A 124 5.03 3.45 -14.63
CA GLY A 124 5.74 2.25 -15.04
C GLY A 124 4.89 1.07 -15.45
N TYR A 125 3.57 1.11 -15.31
CA TYR A 125 2.73 0.01 -15.81
C TYR A 125 2.81 -0.15 -17.32
N ASP A 126 3.01 0.93 -18.06
CA ASP A 126 3.21 0.88 -19.52
C ASP A 126 4.66 0.52 -19.90
N LEU A 127 5.60 0.55 -18.95
CA LEU A 127 7.05 0.37 -19.19
C LEU A 127 7.55 -1.01 -18.72
N PHE A 128 7.00 -1.54 -17.63
CA PHE A 128 7.49 -2.72 -16.95
C PHE A 128 6.42 -3.81 -16.93
N LYS A 129 6.83 -5.04 -17.22
CA LYS A 129 6.01 -6.21 -16.89
C LYS A 129 5.92 -6.36 -15.38
N THR A 130 4.82 -6.93 -14.88
CA THR A 130 4.63 -7.21 -13.44
C THR A 130 5.79 -8.00 -12.84
N LEU A 131 6.34 -8.99 -13.57
CA LEU A 131 7.50 -9.75 -13.11
C LEU A 131 8.73 -8.86 -12.87
N THR A 132 8.96 -7.88 -13.75
CA THR A 132 10.06 -6.92 -13.64
C THR A 132 9.88 -6.01 -12.43
N LEU A 133 8.66 -5.49 -12.19
CA LEU A 133 8.36 -4.70 -11.00
C LEU A 133 8.59 -5.50 -9.71
N ASN A 134 8.08 -6.74 -9.68
CA ASN A 134 8.31 -7.66 -8.57
C ASN A 134 9.81 -7.88 -8.32
N GLU A 135 10.62 -8.08 -9.36
CA GLU A 135 12.06 -8.28 -9.20
C GLU A 135 12.76 -7.02 -8.67
N ILE A 136 12.41 -5.85 -9.21
CA ILE A 136 12.95 -4.56 -8.78
C ILE A 136 12.68 -4.31 -7.28
N VAL A 137 11.46 -4.59 -6.82
CA VAL A 137 11.07 -4.45 -5.41
C VAL A 137 11.74 -5.53 -4.56
N TYR A 138 11.81 -6.78 -5.04
CA TYR A 138 12.48 -7.89 -4.33
C TYR A 138 13.95 -7.59 -4.06
N VAL A 139 14.71 -7.21 -5.10
CA VAL A 139 16.14 -6.91 -4.97
C VAL A 139 16.35 -5.74 -4.00
N PHE A 140 15.49 -4.72 -4.07
CA PHE A 140 15.57 -3.58 -3.16
C PHE A 140 15.36 -3.96 -1.70
N LEU A 141 14.31 -4.73 -1.39
CA LEU A 141 14.02 -5.14 -0.01
C LEU A 141 15.02 -6.16 0.52
N LYS A 142 15.48 -7.10 -0.33
CA LYS A 142 16.52 -8.08 0.04
C LYS A 142 17.82 -7.43 0.49
N ASN A 143 18.17 -6.29 -0.09
CA ASN A 143 19.40 -5.57 0.21
C ASN A 143 19.29 -4.67 1.45
N LYS A 144 18.14 -4.64 2.14
CA LYS A 144 17.96 -3.89 3.38
C LYS A 144 18.28 -4.73 4.61
N THR A 145 18.77 -4.08 5.64
CA THR A 145 18.90 -4.66 6.97
C THR A 145 17.53 -4.83 7.64
N HIS A 146 17.44 -5.74 8.62
CA HIS A 146 16.22 -5.92 9.41
C HIS A 146 15.75 -4.61 10.07
N LYS A 147 16.68 -3.74 10.47
CA LYS A 147 16.34 -2.43 11.06
C LYS A 147 15.68 -1.49 10.04
N GLU A 148 16.18 -1.46 8.81
CA GLU A 148 15.59 -0.66 7.73
C GLU A 148 14.22 -1.21 7.27
N LEU A 149 14.00 -2.52 7.40
CA LEU A 149 12.72 -3.15 7.11
C LEU A 149 11.67 -2.99 8.22
N ASN A 150 12.00 -2.34 9.35
CA ASN A 150 11.01 -2.07 10.40
C ASN A 150 10.01 -0.96 10.02
N SER A 151 10.30 -0.16 9.00
CA SER A 151 9.37 0.84 8.46
C SER A 151 8.18 0.17 7.75
N ARG A 152 7.12 0.94 7.48
CA ARG A 152 5.94 0.43 6.75
C ARG A 152 6.36 -0.06 5.37
N ALA A 153 5.89 -1.25 4.98
CA ALA A 153 6.22 -1.87 3.71
C ALA A 153 5.85 -0.98 2.52
N ALA A 154 4.69 -0.32 2.55
CA ALA A 154 4.28 0.58 1.47
C ALA A 154 5.26 1.74 1.27
N GLU A 155 5.78 2.36 2.34
CA GLU A 155 6.76 3.44 2.25
C GLU A 155 8.05 2.96 1.60
N LEU A 156 8.56 1.80 2.03
CA LEU A 156 9.76 1.20 1.44
C LEU A 156 9.56 0.88 -0.05
N ILE A 157 8.39 0.35 -0.44
CA ILE A 157 8.07 0.06 -1.84
C ILE A 157 8.04 1.37 -2.64
N MET A 158 7.35 2.40 -2.15
CA MET A 158 7.28 3.71 -2.81
C MET A 158 8.66 4.36 -2.97
N ASP A 159 9.53 4.30 -1.95
CA ASP A 159 10.90 4.81 -2.01
C ASP A 159 11.72 4.18 -3.15
N LYS A 160 11.40 2.93 -3.52
CA LYS A 160 12.02 2.27 -4.66
C LYS A 160 11.39 2.70 -5.98
N LEU A 161 10.06 2.75 -6.04
CA LEU A 161 9.32 3.01 -7.27
C LEU A 161 9.42 4.47 -7.73
N ILE A 162 9.58 5.43 -6.82
CA ILE A 162 9.75 6.86 -7.16
C ILE A 162 10.97 7.14 -8.05
N LYS A 163 11.94 6.21 -8.13
CA LYS A 163 13.07 6.27 -9.08
C LYS A 163 12.64 6.18 -10.55
N TYR A 164 11.41 5.75 -10.81
CA TYR A 164 10.77 5.72 -12.12
C TYR A 164 9.69 6.80 -12.18
N SER A 165 10.04 8.03 -11.81
CA SER A 165 9.08 9.15 -11.79
C SER A 165 8.53 9.42 -13.18
N CYS A 166 7.28 9.88 -13.23
CA CYS A 166 6.55 10.14 -14.46
C CYS A 166 7.23 11.18 -15.38
N ASP A 167 8.11 12.02 -14.82
CA ASP A 167 8.78 13.11 -15.54
C ASP A 167 10.07 12.68 -16.26
N THR A 168 10.55 11.45 -16.06
CA THR A 168 11.79 10.95 -16.70
C THR A 168 11.67 10.72 -18.22
N GLY A 169 10.53 11.10 -18.82
CA GLY A 169 10.21 10.95 -20.24
C GLY A 169 10.12 12.23 -21.07
N VAL A 170 10.44 13.44 -20.56
CA VAL A 170 10.55 14.63 -21.43
C VAL A 170 12.03 14.93 -21.73
N LYS A 171 12.62 14.16 -22.65
CA LYS A 171 13.64 14.75 -23.52
C LYS A 171 12.89 15.56 -24.59
N LYS A 172 12.81 16.87 -24.39
CA LYS A 172 12.52 17.81 -25.48
C LYS A 172 13.69 17.81 -26.47
#